data_AF-A0A1Y2GUI5-F1
#
_entry.id   AF-A0A1Y2GUI5-F1
#
_cell.length_a   1.000
_cell.length_b   1.000
_cell.length_c   1.000
_cell.angle_alpha   90.00
_cell.angle_beta   90.00
_cell.angle_gamma   90.00
#
_symmetry.space_group_name_H-M   'P 1'
#
loop_
_entity.id
_entity.type
_entity.pdbx_description
1 polymer ?
#
loop_
_entity_poly.entity_id
_entity_poly.type
_entity_poly.pdbx_seq_one_letter_code
_entity_poly.pdbx_strand_id
1 'polypeptide(L)'
;MGILSYFFAEKPAKVVPKDICYYIEGFLACYYFQEAMNLAERLDTTSSNSNIQVEITAHARKEWNSRLQQLVKEIPGAQDHRTSPLIWEGCPGKPLQFIGGFDNFMQHARKVHKVGEARNV
;
A
#
# COMPACT_ATOMS: atom_id res chain seq x y z
N MET A 1 -22.82 9.11 -49.84
CA MET A 1 -22.84 8.17 -48.70
C MET A 1 -21.56 8.35 -47.91
N GLY A 2 -21.57 9.19 -46.88
CA GLY A 2 -20.41 9.46 -46.04
C GLY A 2 -20.73 9.00 -44.63
N ILE A 3 -19.96 8.06 -44.10
CA ILE A 3 -19.98 7.69 -42.69
C ILE A 3 -18.65 8.19 -42.13
N LEU A 4 -18.66 9.40 -41.56
CA LEU A 4 -17.55 9.86 -40.73
C LEU A 4 -17.63 9.08 -39.41
N SER A 5 -16.78 8.08 -39.27
CA SER A 5 -16.56 7.40 -38.00
C SER A 5 -15.86 8.38 -37.05
N TYR A 6 -16.60 8.88 -36.07
CA TYR A 6 -16.05 9.66 -34.97
C TYR A 6 -15.24 8.73 -34.07
N PHE A 7 -13.93 8.71 -34.28
CA PHE A 7 -12.98 8.17 -33.31
C PHE A 7 -13.00 9.09 -32.08
N PHE A 8 -13.61 8.63 -30.99
CA PHE A 8 -13.40 9.23 -29.68
C PHE A 8 -11.92 9.04 -29.31
N ALA A 9 -11.12 10.07 -29.50
CA ALA A 9 -9.79 10.14 -28.92
C ALA A 9 -9.96 10.29 -27.40
N GLU A 10 -9.85 9.19 -26.67
CA GLU A 10 -9.78 9.20 -25.22
C GLU A 10 -8.59 10.06 -24.81
N LYS A 11 -8.84 11.23 -24.22
CA LYS A 11 -7.79 12.06 -23.62
C LYS A 11 -7.07 11.19 -22.58
N PRO A 12 -5.73 11.08 -22.62
CA PRO A 12 -5.02 10.36 -21.58
C PRO A 12 -5.33 11.04 -20.24
N ALA A 13 -5.88 10.27 -19.30
CA ALA A 13 -6.10 10.72 -17.94
C ALA A 13 -4.78 11.29 -17.41
N LYS A 14 -4.79 12.53 -16.90
CA LYS A 14 -3.62 13.11 -16.25
C LYS A 14 -3.19 12.17 -15.12
N VAL A 15 -2.04 11.53 -15.28
CA VAL A 15 -1.42 10.73 -14.22
C VAL A 15 -1.06 11.70 -13.10
N VAL A 16 -1.88 11.74 -12.06
CA VAL A 16 -1.58 12.49 -10.84
C VAL A 16 -0.35 11.79 -10.22
N PRO A 17 0.78 12.49 -10.04
CA PRO A 17 1.96 11.88 -9.44
C PRO A 17 1.61 11.37 -8.04
N LYS A 18 1.84 10.08 -7.80
CA LYS A 18 1.69 9.48 -6.46
C LYS A 18 2.92 9.89 -5.64
N ASP A 19 2.70 10.62 -4.55
CA ASP A 19 3.75 11.13 -3.67
C ASP A 19 4.11 10.15 -2.55
N ILE A 20 3.16 9.27 -2.20
CA ILE A 20 3.20 8.32 -1.09
C ILE A 20 2.94 6.92 -1.66
N CYS A 21 3.88 6.00 -1.45
CA CYS A 21 3.80 4.64 -1.95
C CYS A 21 4.02 3.68 -0.80
N TYR A 22 2.99 2.91 -0.45
CA TYR A 22 3.02 1.88 0.57
C TYR A 22 3.17 0.51 -0.06
N TYR A 23 3.95 -0.34 0.58
CA TYR A 23 4.11 -1.75 0.24
C TYR A 23 3.76 -2.58 1.46
N ILE A 24 2.89 -3.57 1.26
CA ILE A 24 2.38 -4.44 2.31
C ILE A 24 2.59 -5.88 1.85
N GLU A 25 3.49 -6.60 2.51
CA GLU A 25 3.68 -8.02 2.26
C GLU A 25 3.26 -8.86 3.46
N GLY A 26 2.59 -9.98 3.18
CA GLY A 26 2.13 -10.90 4.21
C GLY A 26 1.57 -12.19 3.63
N PHE A 27 0.89 -12.98 4.47
CA PHE A 27 0.22 -14.22 4.05
C PHE A 27 -1.26 -14.20 4.42
N LEU A 28 -2.12 -14.76 3.56
CA LEU A 28 -3.58 -14.61 3.66
C LEU A 28 -4.19 -15.16 4.95
N ALA A 29 -3.59 -16.16 5.58
CA ALA A 29 -4.08 -16.71 6.86
C ALA A 29 -3.75 -15.83 8.07
N CYS A 30 -3.01 -14.73 7.90
CA CYS A 30 -2.68 -13.79 8.97
C CYS A 30 -3.80 -12.77 9.13
N TYR A 31 -4.45 -12.74 10.30
CA TYR A 31 -5.46 -11.74 10.64
C TYR A 31 -4.94 -10.29 10.45
N TYR A 32 -3.74 -9.99 10.95
CA TYR A 32 -3.16 -8.65 10.82
C TYR A 32 -2.85 -8.24 9.38
N PHE A 33 -2.53 -9.19 8.51
CA PHE A 33 -2.36 -8.90 7.09
C PHE A 33 -3.70 -8.60 6.42
N GLN A 34 -4.74 -9.36 6.73
CA GLN A 34 -6.10 -9.07 6.25
C GLN A 34 -6.56 -7.67 6.67
N GLU A 35 -6.35 -7.29 7.93
CA GLU A 35 -6.67 -5.95 8.40
C GLU A 35 -5.82 -4.86 7.74
N ALA A 36 -4.55 -5.13 7.42
CA ALA A 36 -3.71 -4.23 6.65
C ALA A 36 -4.23 -4.03 5.22
N MET A 37 -4.68 -5.10 4.55
CA MET A 37 -5.32 -5.01 3.24
C MET A 37 -6.61 -4.19 3.29
N ASN A 38 -7.47 -4.40 4.29
CA ASN A 38 -8.70 -3.63 4.48
C ASN A 38 -8.41 -2.13 4.70
N LEU A 39 -7.37 -1.80 5.47
CA LEU A 39 -6.94 -0.42 5.67
C LEU A 39 -6.37 0.18 4.39
N ALA A 40 -5.56 -0.58 3.64
CA ALA A 40 -5.00 -0.17 2.35
C ALA A 40 -6.09 0.12 1.31
N GLU A 41 -7.10 -0.75 1.19
CA GLU A 41 -8.24 -0.54 0.30
C GLU A 41 -8.99 0.74 0.65
N ARG A 42 -9.19 1.03 1.95
CA ARG A 42 -9.79 2.30 2.38
C ARG A 42 -8.91 3.50 2.02
N LEU A 43 -7.60 3.36 2.15
CA LEU A 43 -6.62 4.39 1.78
C LEU A 43 -6.52 4.60 0.27
N ASP A 44 -6.89 3.62 -0.56
CA ASP A 44 -6.93 3.75 -2.01
C ASP A 44 -8.31 4.27 -2.50
N THR A 45 -9.40 3.80 -1.87
CA THR A 45 -10.79 4.16 -2.23
C THR A 45 -11.21 5.55 -1.76
N THR A 46 -10.76 5.99 -0.57
CA THR A 46 -11.02 7.36 -0.05
C THR A 46 -10.29 8.45 -0.87
N SER A 47 -9.62 8.00 -1.92
CA SER A 47 -8.37 8.53 -2.41
C SER A 47 -8.40 8.63 -3.92
N SER A 48 -9.59 8.71 -4.52
CA SER A 48 -9.81 8.92 -5.95
C SER A 48 -9.17 10.22 -6.48
N ASN A 49 -8.67 11.09 -5.59
CA ASN A 49 -7.82 12.27 -5.86
C ASN A 49 -6.46 12.24 -5.11
N SER A 50 -6.06 11.10 -4.55
CA SER A 50 -4.92 11.01 -3.64
C SER A 50 -3.63 10.66 -4.35
N ASN A 51 -2.57 11.24 -3.80
CA ASN A 51 -1.19 10.96 -4.13
C ASN A 51 -0.70 9.66 -3.45
N ILE A 52 -1.60 8.73 -3.07
CA ILE A 52 -1.28 7.49 -2.36
C ILE A 52 -1.41 6.29 -3.30
N GLN A 53 -0.36 5.49 -3.38
CA GLN A 53 -0.33 4.19 -4.06
C GLN A 53 -0.10 3.11 -3.00
N VAL A 54 -0.84 2.02 -3.05
CA VAL A 54 -0.59 0.86 -2.19
C VAL A 54 -0.39 -0.38 -3.04
N GLU A 55 0.70 -1.08 -2.81
CA GLU A 55 1.00 -2.38 -3.41
C GLU A 55 0.92 -3.46 -2.34
N ILE A 56 0.12 -4.49 -2.60
CA ILE A 56 -0.14 -5.58 -1.67
C ILE A 56 0.33 -6.88 -2.33
N THR A 57 1.27 -7.56 -1.69
CA THR A 57 1.75 -8.87 -2.15
C THR A 57 1.45 -9.93 -1.10
N ALA A 58 0.57 -10.85 -1.48
CA ALA A 58 0.21 -12.00 -0.67
C ALA A 58 1.08 -13.21 -1.02
N HIS A 59 1.64 -13.85 0.00
CA HIS A 59 2.46 -15.05 -0.12
C HIS A 59 1.76 -16.26 0.50
N ALA A 60 2.13 -17.46 0.08
CA ALA A 60 1.71 -18.66 0.77
C ALA A 60 2.35 -18.72 2.17
N ARG A 61 1.63 -19.25 3.18
CA ARG A 61 2.12 -19.33 4.56
C ARG A 61 3.49 -20.01 4.67
N LYS A 62 3.71 -21.06 3.86
CA LYS A 62 4.95 -21.85 3.81
C LYS A 62 6.15 -21.05 3.28
N GLU A 63 5.90 -20.06 2.42
CA GLU A 63 6.94 -19.22 1.79
C GLU A 63 7.23 -17.96 2.62
N TRP A 64 6.27 -17.55 3.47
CA TRP A 64 6.36 -16.29 4.22
C TRP A 64 7.65 -16.14 5.02
N ASN A 65 8.09 -17.18 5.73
CA ASN A 65 9.30 -17.07 6.55
C ASN A 65 10.52 -16.79 5.67
N SER A 66 10.66 -17.47 4.52
CA SER A 66 11.76 -17.25 3.58
C SER A 66 11.71 -15.85 2.97
N ARG A 67 10.52 -15.38 2.57
CA ARG A 67 10.34 -14.03 2.04
C ARG A 67 10.64 -12.96 3.08
N LEU A 68 10.17 -13.13 4.32
CA LEU A 68 10.45 -12.21 5.41
C LEU A 68 11.96 -12.07 5.64
N GLN A 69 12.72 -13.16 5.61
CA GLN A 69 14.18 -13.14 5.73
C GLN A 69 14.89 -12.39 4.59
N GLN A 70 14.28 -12.28 3.41
CA GLN A 70 14.77 -11.44 2.32
C GLN A 70 14.41 -9.97 2.58
N LEU A 71 13.14 -9.69 2.87
CA LEU A 71 12.63 -8.34 3.12
C LEU A 71 13.40 -7.60 4.22
N VAL A 72 13.70 -8.27 5.35
CA VAL A 72 14.43 -7.63 6.47
C VAL A 72 15.88 -7.28 6.13
N LYS A 73 16.43 -7.84 5.04
CA LYS A 73 17.76 -7.49 4.51
C LYS A 73 17.67 -6.36 3.48
N GLU A 74 16.60 -6.35 2.67
CA GLU A 74 16.35 -5.38 1.61
C GLU A 74 15.91 -4.02 2.17
N ILE A 75 15.15 -4.01 3.27
CA ILE A 75 14.50 -2.83 3.80
C ILE A 75 15.28 -2.30 5.03
N PRO A 76 15.86 -1.09 4.95
CA PRO A 76 16.53 -0.47 6.09
C PRO A 76 15.57 -0.28 7.29
N GLY A 77 16.00 -0.66 8.49
CA GLY A 77 15.21 -0.57 9.73
C GLY A 77 14.33 -1.79 10.03
N ALA A 78 14.19 -2.74 9.10
CA ALA A 78 13.34 -3.93 9.28
C ALA A 78 14.05 -5.12 9.96
N GLN A 79 15.32 -4.98 10.36
CA GLN A 79 16.18 -6.10 10.77
C GLN A 79 15.64 -6.91 11.96
N ASP A 80 14.84 -6.30 12.83
CA ASP A 80 14.26 -6.94 14.02
C ASP A 80 12.80 -7.36 13.82
N HIS A 81 12.22 -7.14 12.63
CA HIS A 81 10.86 -7.56 12.35
C HIS A 81 10.76 -9.09 12.19
N ARG A 82 9.75 -9.70 12.79
CA ARG A 82 9.57 -11.18 12.82
C ARG A 82 8.19 -11.65 12.42
N THR A 83 7.26 -10.73 12.16
CA THR A 83 5.83 -11.04 12.04
C THR A 83 5.28 -10.68 10.66
N SER A 84 4.07 -11.17 10.35
CA SER A 84 3.28 -10.70 9.22
C SER A 84 2.24 -9.70 9.71
N PRO A 85 1.94 -8.63 8.95
CA PRO A 85 2.62 -8.20 7.72
C PRO A 85 3.95 -7.47 7.97
N LEU A 86 4.74 -7.29 6.93
CA LEU A 86 5.86 -6.34 6.88
C LEU A 86 5.46 -5.18 5.97
N ILE A 87 5.51 -3.96 6.50
CA ILE A 87 5.00 -2.75 5.84
C ILE A 87 6.10 -1.69 5.78
N TRP A 88 6.24 -1.06 4.62
CA TRP A 88 7.19 0.02 4.37
C TRP A 88 6.64 1.03 3.36
N GLU A 89 7.28 2.19 3.28
CA GLU A 89 6.99 3.23 2.29
C GLU A 89 8.21 3.57 1.44
N GLY A 90 7.97 4.10 0.25
CA GLY A 90 9.02 4.64 -0.63
C GLY A 90 8.67 4.50 -2.11
N CYS A 91 8.33 5.61 -2.76
CA CYS A 91 8.08 5.59 -4.20
C CYS A 91 9.36 5.32 -5.02
N PRO A 92 9.25 4.88 -6.29
CA PRO A 92 10.41 4.64 -7.14
C PRO A 92 11.39 5.81 -7.15
N GLY A 93 12.66 5.54 -6.86
CA GLY A 93 13.72 6.56 -6.78
C GLY A 93 13.79 7.34 -5.46
N LYS A 94 12.90 7.07 -4.50
CA LYS A 94 12.96 7.61 -3.12
C LYS A 94 13.53 6.55 -2.15
N PRO A 95 14.14 6.97 -1.02
CA PRO A 95 14.58 6.03 -0.01
C PRO A 95 13.40 5.24 0.56
N LEU A 96 13.64 3.96 0.86
CA LEU A 96 12.67 3.12 1.56
C LEU A 96 12.69 3.46 3.06
N GLN A 97 11.51 3.49 3.66
CA GLN A 97 11.32 3.69 5.08
C GLN A 97 10.45 2.57 5.65
N PHE A 98 11.04 1.80 6.58
CA PHE A 98 10.30 0.77 7.29
C PHE A 98 9.26 1.38 8.23
N ILE A 99 8.03 0.85 8.20
CA ILE A 99 6.92 1.30 9.06
C ILE A 99 6.71 0.32 10.22
N GLY A 100 6.71 -0.99 9.96
CA GLY A 100 6.45 -2.00 10.98
C GLY A 100 5.47 -3.08 10.55
N GLY A 101 4.68 -3.55 11.52
CA GLY A 101 3.51 -4.40 11.29
C GLY A 101 2.22 -3.59 11.17
N PHE A 102 1.08 -4.27 11.28
CA PHE A 102 -0.23 -3.64 11.13
C PHE A 102 -0.49 -2.48 12.10
N ASP A 103 -0.19 -2.65 13.39
CA ASP A 103 -0.46 -1.62 14.40
C ASP A 103 0.32 -0.33 14.10
N ASN A 104 1.57 -0.46 13.65
CA ASN A 104 2.39 0.66 13.24
C ASN A 104 1.80 1.35 12.00
N PHE A 105 1.35 0.55 11.02
CA PHE A 105 0.74 1.08 9.81
C PHE A 105 -0.57 1.81 10.09
N MET A 106 -1.43 1.28 10.98
CA MET A 106 -2.64 1.95 11.40
C MET A 106 -2.34 3.30 12.07
N GLN A 107 -1.35 3.36 12.97
CA GLN A 107 -0.95 4.61 13.63
C GLN A 107 -0.34 5.59 12.63
N HIS A 108 0.49 5.11 11.71
CA HIS A 108 1.11 5.92 10.66
C HIS A 108 0.03 6.50 9.74
N ALA A 109 -0.89 5.68 9.23
CA ALA A 109 -1.98 6.11 8.36
C ALA A 109 -2.90 7.13 9.02
N ARG A 110 -3.22 6.96 10.32
CA ARG A 110 -3.99 7.94 11.10
C ARG A 110 -3.29 9.30 11.16
N LYS A 111 -1.98 9.31 11.45
CA LYS A 111 -1.19 10.54 11.59
C LYS A 111 -1.03 11.27 10.27
N VAL A 112 -0.73 10.53 9.19
CA VAL A 112 -0.40 11.12 7.88
C VAL A 112 -1.64 11.50 7.09
N HIS A 113 -2.69 10.67 7.14
CA HIS A 113 -3.87 10.82 6.28
C HIS A 113 -5.13 11.27 7.00
N LYS A 114 -5.08 11.51 8.31
CA LYS A 114 -6.25 11.81 9.17
C LYS A 114 -7.38 10.78 9.07
N VAL A 115 -7.06 9.54 8.68
CA VAL A 115 -8.02 8.45 8.58
C VAL A 115 -8.39 8.01 9.99
N GLY A 116 -9.40 8.65 10.57
CA GLY A 116 -9.87 8.42 11.94
C GLY A 116 -10.52 9.62 12.64
N GLU A 117 -10.48 10.83 12.07
CA GLU A 117 -11.05 12.04 12.70
C GLU A 117 -12.52 12.36 12.34
N ALA A 118 -13.27 11.40 11.80
CA ALA A 118 -14.70 11.61 11.56
C ALA A 118 -15.52 10.35 11.87
N ARG A 119 -15.98 10.25 13.12
CA ARG A 119 -17.36 9.91 13.49
C ARG A 119 -17.68 10.53 14.86
N ASN A 120 -17.88 11.84 14.90
CA ASN A 120 -18.84 12.44 15.82
C ASN A 120 -20.18 12.49 15.06
N VAL A 121 -21.03 11.50 15.30
CA VAL A 121 -22.50 11.62 15.23
C VAL A 121 -23.05 10.79 16.38
#